data_AF-A0A8T5BII6-F1
#
_entry.id   AF-A0A8T5BII6-F1
#
_cell.length_a   1.000
_cell.length_b   1.000
_cell.length_c   1.000
_cell.angle_alpha   90.00
_cell.angle_beta   90.00
_cell.angle_gamma   90.00
#
_symmetry.space_group_name_H-M   'P 1'
#
loop_
_entity.id
_entity.type
_entity.pdbx_description
1 polymer ?
#
loop_
_entity_poly.entity_id
_entity_poly.type
_entity_poly.pdbx_seq_one_letter_code
_entity_poly.pdbx_strand_id
1 'polypeptide(L)'
;MHGKSFHLIFMFLGLNLFFGSFIILNEIRFEFYRFYTPMLMNPVLASSKIDFAAWLIFSIIILIVFLFTLNKLNKALIKNAYLTLIFLLTASLFIFLFKLNLVFLILVFWLTFFSLIYLINLKFKASKLKLLSLIASPPLFLIALIAFLSSLFFLFYYLKSFYILPIEFERKIINLNIQIFYVLYALTEFLILTLTFIWFWCPLTSLIKLNIEFNLIKRFTHAPLIASLILSSVLVGLPYLTRVGFIGVDAQWYFKALNQIKNFKSLSLMFTHEPRSFYLSILWFISILTASKETAVKFGPIFLSIIHIIAVFAFIYAVTKDNFLSGLSSFLAAFSFQATVGMYAGIYANWFSLSTAVLSLAFLIKAFKEKFKFIIPSIVFSIISMLSHPWTGIIIFSILIVYGLINLGYSAIKKFKERLKEVLCVLSLIAVNIALIAIAFIKSSGLSISLQAGSQILQSIKLSNAFTFLENFRFSLKFYVGGFFIAPIIYLIGLTAAPIIFKEKILLKLFASWFIVTFFLLVFSDLWLKWRILYLMPFQILSCLGYIYLMKIFNKALLLKITLTTALFLQLFNYTLQCMLFIPEY
;
A
#
# COMPACT_ATOMS: atom_id res chain seq x y z
N MET A 1 -14.58 28.80 -30.35
CA MET A 1 -13.27 28.10 -30.30
C MET A 1 -13.05 27.40 -28.94
N HIS A 2 -14.01 26.57 -28.52
CA HIS A 2 -13.97 25.90 -27.22
C HIS A 2 -13.79 24.39 -27.44
N GLY A 3 -12.70 23.81 -26.96
CA GLY A 3 -12.45 22.37 -27.05
C GLY A 3 -10.98 22.03 -27.22
N LYS A 4 -10.49 21.97 -28.46
CA LYS A 4 -9.19 21.35 -28.78
C LYS A 4 -7.97 22.12 -28.27
N SER A 5 -7.89 23.43 -28.50
CA SER A 5 -6.76 24.26 -28.04
C SER A 5 -6.66 24.33 -26.51
N PHE A 6 -7.79 24.21 -25.80
CA PHE A 6 -7.82 24.15 -24.34
C PHE A 6 -7.19 22.86 -23.80
N HIS A 7 -7.51 21.71 -24.39
CA HIS A 7 -6.93 20.42 -23.98
C HIS A 7 -5.42 20.35 -24.25
N LEU A 8 -4.98 20.90 -25.38
CA LEU A 8 -3.56 20.92 -25.77
C LEU A 8 -2.68 21.67 -24.76
N ILE A 9 -3.16 22.81 -24.23
CA ILE A 9 -2.42 23.60 -23.22
C ILE A 9 -2.13 22.77 -21.98
N PHE A 10 -3.14 22.12 -21.42
CA PHE A 10 -2.93 21.32 -20.21
C PHE A 10 -2.13 20.07 -20.45
N MET A 11 -2.21 19.50 -21.66
CA MET A 11 -1.35 18.40 -22.04
C MET A 11 0.12 18.84 -21.97
N PHE A 12 0.47 19.97 -22.59
CA PHE A 12 1.83 20.52 -22.50
C PHE A 12 2.21 20.92 -21.09
N LEU A 13 1.28 21.45 -20.30
CA LEU A 13 1.52 21.78 -18.90
C LEU A 13 1.81 20.52 -18.06
N GLY A 14 1.06 19.44 -18.28
CA GLY A 14 1.34 18.15 -17.65
C GLY A 14 2.69 17.55 -18.05
N LEU A 15 3.08 17.67 -19.32
CA LEU A 15 4.40 17.23 -19.81
C LEU A 15 5.53 18.11 -19.23
N ASN A 16 5.33 19.42 -19.15
CA ASN A 16 6.27 20.33 -18.52
C ASN A 16 6.47 19.99 -17.05
N LEU A 17 5.40 19.67 -16.30
CA LEU A 17 5.51 19.20 -14.92
C LEU A 17 6.31 17.90 -14.82
N PHE A 18 6.07 16.96 -15.74
CA PHE A 18 6.78 15.68 -15.75
C PHE A 18 8.30 15.87 -15.90
N PHE A 19 8.74 16.56 -16.95
CA PHE A 19 10.18 16.79 -17.16
C PHE A 19 10.78 17.75 -16.12
N GLY A 20 10.03 18.77 -15.68
CA GLY A 20 10.46 19.67 -14.62
C GLY A 20 10.71 18.93 -13.30
N SER A 21 9.88 17.93 -12.98
CA SER A 21 10.09 17.09 -11.80
C SER A 21 11.39 16.28 -11.87
N PHE A 22 11.79 15.80 -13.05
CA PHE A 22 13.06 15.08 -13.21
C PHE A 22 14.26 16.00 -12.98
N ILE A 23 14.22 17.24 -13.50
CA ILE A 23 15.27 18.22 -13.26
C ILE A 23 15.40 18.50 -11.76
N ILE A 24 14.29 18.76 -11.07
CA ILE A 24 14.31 18.98 -9.61
C ILE A 24 14.89 17.78 -8.87
N LEU A 25 14.50 16.55 -9.24
CA LEU A 25 14.99 15.34 -8.60
C LEU A 25 16.50 15.10 -8.85
N ASN A 26 16.97 15.36 -10.07
CA ASN A 26 18.39 15.26 -10.45
C ASN A 26 19.27 16.28 -9.72
N GLU A 27 18.69 17.41 -9.31
CA GLU A 27 19.38 18.44 -8.50
C GLU A 27 19.36 18.09 -7.00
N ILE A 28 18.30 17.46 -6.47
CA ILE A 28 18.25 17.03 -5.06
C ILE A 28 19.28 15.92 -4.77
N ARG A 29 19.50 14.98 -5.70
CA ARG A 29 20.47 13.88 -5.60
C ARG A 29 20.41 13.07 -4.30
N PHE A 30 19.22 12.85 -3.75
CA PHE A 30 19.12 12.03 -2.53
C PHE A 30 19.36 10.54 -2.86
N GLU A 31 19.90 9.82 -1.88
CA GLU A 31 20.10 8.39 -1.97
C GLU A 31 18.85 7.62 -1.52
N PHE A 32 18.50 6.57 -2.26
CA PHE A 32 17.49 5.60 -1.87
C PHE A 32 18.08 4.19 -1.89
N TYR A 33 17.50 3.29 -1.10
CA TYR A 33 17.97 1.91 -1.03
C TYR A 33 17.01 1.00 -1.77
N ARG A 34 17.52 0.27 -2.76
CA ARG A 34 16.84 -0.83 -3.42
C ARG A 34 17.57 -2.11 -3.05
N PHE A 35 16.90 -3.03 -2.35
CA PHE A 35 17.45 -4.36 -2.11
C PHE A 35 18.86 -4.34 -1.51
N TYR A 36 19.06 -3.60 -0.42
CA TYR A 36 20.35 -3.34 0.23
C TYR A 36 21.33 -2.44 -0.55
N THR A 37 21.12 -2.23 -1.86
CA THR A 37 22.00 -1.40 -2.68
C THR A 37 21.59 0.08 -2.62
N PRO A 38 22.50 1.00 -2.23
CA PRO A 38 22.25 2.42 -2.35
C PRO A 38 22.22 2.81 -3.82
N MET A 39 21.27 3.66 -4.18
CA MET A 39 21.09 4.21 -5.52
C MET A 39 20.91 5.72 -5.40
N LEU A 40 21.55 6.46 -6.30
CA LEU A 40 21.39 7.91 -6.37
C LEU A 40 20.17 8.26 -7.24
N MET A 41 19.30 9.13 -6.75
CA MET A 41 18.15 9.63 -7.51
C MET A 41 18.64 10.48 -8.69
N ASN A 42 18.44 9.97 -9.90
CA ASN A 42 18.82 10.59 -11.16
C ASN A 42 17.87 10.14 -12.32
N PRO A 43 16.56 10.48 -12.28
CA PRO A 43 15.62 10.06 -13.31
C PRO A 43 15.98 10.69 -14.66
N VAL A 44 16.24 9.83 -15.65
CA VAL A 44 16.57 10.23 -17.03
C VAL A 44 15.79 9.36 -18.02
N LEU A 45 14.99 10.01 -18.88
CA LEU A 45 14.25 9.35 -19.95
C LEU A 45 15.12 9.17 -21.20
N ALA A 46 15.63 10.26 -21.77
CA ALA A 46 16.44 10.24 -23.01
C ALA A 46 17.90 10.64 -22.76
N SER A 47 18.14 11.78 -22.14
CA SER A 47 19.42 12.16 -21.55
C SER A 47 19.17 13.41 -20.71
N SER A 48 20.04 13.76 -19.76
CA SER A 48 19.85 14.99 -18.98
C SER A 48 19.70 16.23 -19.88
N LYS A 49 20.46 16.29 -20.98
CA LYS A 49 20.36 17.37 -21.97
C LYS A 49 19.04 17.35 -22.76
N ILE A 50 18.60 16.18 -23.22
CA ILE A 50 17.36 16.05 -24.00
C ILE A 50 16.13 16.29 -23.11
N ASP A 51 16.11 15.76 -21.90
CA ASP A 51 15.01 15.92 -20.95
C ASP A 51 14.88 17.40 -20.52
N PHE A 52 16.02 18.08 -20.33
CA PHE A 52 16.07 19.53 -20.11
C PHE A 52 15.58 20.33 -21.32
N ALA A 53 16.02 19.98 -22.53
CA ALA A 53 15.55 20.61 -23.75
C ALA A 53 14.03 20.40 -23.95
N ALA A 54 13.52 19.20 -23.66
CA ALA A 54 12.08 18.91 -23.70
C ALA A 54 11.31 19.79 -22.71
N TRP A 55 11.79 19.91 -21.46
CA TRP A 55 11.20 20.83 -20.48
C TRP A 55 11.17 22.27 -21.00
N LEU A 56 12.28 22.78 -21.53
CA LEU A 56 12.35 24.14 -22.12
C LEU A 56 11.38 24.32 -23.28
N ILE A 57 11.33 23.37 -24.22
CA ILE A 57 10.41 23.42 -25.36
C ILE A 57 8.96 23.48 -24.88
N PHE A 58 8.56 22.63 -23.92
CA PHE A 58 7.21 22.69 -23.37
C PHE A 58 6.94 23.99 -22.63
N SER A 59 7.91 24.55 -21.91
CA SER A 59 7.79 25.87 -21.27
C SER A 59 7.52 26.96 -22.31
N ILE A 60 8.26 26.97 -23.43
CA ILE A 60 8.09 27.93 -24.53
C ILE A 60 6.72 27.75 -25.20
N ILE A 61 6.29 26.51 -25.46
CA ILE A 61 4.97 26.25 -26.05
C ILE A 61 3.86 26.75 -25.12
N ILE A 62 3.93 26.44 -23.82
CA ILE A 62 2.96 26.93 -22.83
C ILE A 62 2.91 28.45 -22.86
N LEU A 63 4.07 29.11 -22.89
CA LEU A 63 4.20 30.56 -22.95
C LEU A 63 3.52 31.13 -24.21
N ILE A 64 3.82 30.59 -25.39
CA ILE A 64 3.24 31.03 -26.67
C ILE A 64 1.73 30.88 -26.66
N VAL A 65 1.24 29.71 -26.24
CA VAL A 65 -0.21 29.46 -26.22
C VAL A 65 -0.89 30.32 -25.15
N PHE A 66 -0.21 30.57 -24.03
CA PHE A 66 -0.67 31.46 -22.99
C PHE A 66 -0.78 32.91 -23.49
N LEU A 67 0.25 33.45 -24.16
CA LEU A 67 0.20 34.77 -24.81
C LEU A 67 -0.93 34.88 -25.82
N PHE A 68 -1.11 33.86 -26.68
CA PHE A 68 -2.20 33.84 -27.64
C PHE A 68 -3.59 33.82 -26.97
N THR A 69 -3.72 33.12 -25.83
CA THR A 69 -4.95 33.12 -25.06
C THR A 69 -5.17 34.42 -24.28
N LEU A 70 -4.11 35.14 -23.91
CA LEU A 70 -4.16 36.44 -23.25
C LEU A 70 -4.65 37.56 -24.15
N ASN A 71 -4.25 37.58 -25.42
CA ASN A 71 -4.75 38.57 -26.39
C ASN A 71 -6.28 38.52 -26.58
N LYS A 72 -6.93 37.46 -26.08
CA LYS A 72 -8.40 37.29 -26.11
C LYS A 72 -9.07 37.56 -24.76
N LEU A 73 -8.36 38.09 -23.76
CA LEU A 73 -8.88 38.39 -22.43
C LEU A 73 -9.15 39.89 -22.23
N ASN A 74 -9.89 40.22 -21.18
CA ASN A 74 -10.23 41.61 -20.85
C ASN A 74 -8.96 42.41 -20.44
N LYS A 75 -8.86 43.69 -20.81
CA LYS A 75 -7.64 44.53 -20.64
C LYS A 75 -7.07 44.54 -19.22
N ALA A 76 -7.92 44.48 -18.19
CA ALA A 76 -7.47 44.44 -16.79
C ALA A 76 -6.77 43.12 -16.40
N LEU A 77 -7.26 41.98 -16.92
CA LEU A 77 -6.64 40.66 -16.69
C LEU A 77 -5.34 40.50 -17.46
N ILE A 78 -5.23 41.16 -18.61
CA ILE A 78 -4.03 41.19 -19.44
C ILE A 78 -2.85 41.76 -18.64
N LYS A 79 -3.03 42.86 -17.90
CA LYS A 79 -1.94 43.50 -17.12
C LYS A 79 -1.31 42.55 -16.07
N ASN A 80 -2.14 41.89 -15.27
CA ASN A 80 -1.66 40.97 -14.23
C ASN A 80 -1.00 39.72 -14.80
N ALA A 81 -1.49 39.26 -15.95
CA ALA A 81 -0.94 38.09 -16.63
C ALA A 81 0.38 38.38 -17.35
N TYR A 82 0.56 39.57 -17.92
CA TYR A 82 1.84 40.02 -18.46
C TYR A 82 2.90 40.15 -17.36
N LEU A 83 2.54 40.68 -16.19
CA LEU A 83 3.45 40.77 -15.03
C LEU A 83 3.90 39.40 -14.55
N THR A 84 2.98 38.43 -14.45
CA THR A 84 3.35 37.05 -14.12
C THR A 84 4.24 36.45 -15.21
N LEU A 85 3.90 36.63 -16.47
CA LEU A 85 4.69 36.11 -17.60
C LEU A 85 6.12 36.68 -17.66
N ILE A 86 6.28 37.99 -17.46
CA ILE A 86 7.60 38.64 -17.37
C ILE A 86 8.38 38.08 -16.18
N PHE A 87 7.74 37.89 -15.03
CA PHE A 87 8.37 37.25 -13.87
C PHE A 87 8.81 35.82 -14.18
N LEU A 88 8.02 35.03 -14.91
CA LEU A 88 8.39 33.66 -15.28
C LEU A 88 9.56 33.61 -16.27
N LEU A 89 9.52 34.46 -17.30
CA LEU A 89 10.59 34.56 -18.28
C LEU A 89 11.89 35.03 -17.65
N THR A 90 11.84 36.07 -16.82
CA THR A 90 13.03 36.58 -16.12
C THR A 90 13.57 35.55 -15.13
N ALA A 91 12.72 34.87 -14.36
CA ALA A 91 13.16 33.85 -13.41
C ALA A 91 13.78 32.61 -14.09
N SER A 92 13.21 32.15 -15.21
CA SER A 92 13.76 31.03 -16.00
C SER A 92 15.07 31.38 -16.69
N LEU A 93 15.20 32.60 -17.24
CA LEU A 93 16.47 33.13 -17.76
C LEU A 93 17.51 33.26 -16.64
N PHE A 94 17.12 33.73 -15.45
CA PHE A 94 18.02 33.85 -14.31
C PHE A 94 18.52 32.48 -13.83
N ILE A 95 17.64 31.48 -13.74
CA ILE A 95 18.01 30.10 -13.42
C ILE A 95 19.04 29.57 -14.42
N PHE A 96 18.79 29.78 -15.71
CA PHE A 96 19.68 29.31 -16.78
C PHE A 96 21.05 30.01 -16.74
N LEU A 97 21.07 31.32 -16.56
CA LEU A 97 22.30 32.12 -16.59
C LEU A 97 23.17 31.96 -15.33
N PHE A 98 22.55 31.85 -14.15
CA PHE A 98 23.27 31.94 -12.87
C PHE A 98 23.45 30.61 -12.15
N LYS A 99 23.05 29.48 -12.76
CA LYS A 99 23.09 28.14 -12.11
C LYS A 99 22.52 28.19 -10.69
N LEU A 100 21.35 28.83 -10.54
CA LEU A 100 20.79 29.13 -9.22
C LEU A 100 20.56 27.87 -8.37
N ASN A 101 20.62 28.07 -7.05
CA ASN A 101 20.38 27.07 -6.02
C ASN A 101 18.99 26.39 -6.21
N LEU A 102 18.93 25.08 -5.96
CA LEU A 102 17.75 24.21 -6.04
C LEU A 102 16.46 24.83 -5.48
N VAL A 103 16.56 25.57 -4.38
CA VAL A 103 15.43 26.27 -3.75
C VAL A 103 14.74 27.24 -4.72
N PHE A 104 15.52 27.96 -5.52
CA PHE A 104 15.01 28.93 -6.49
C PHE A 104 14.33 28.23 -7.68
N LEU A 105 14.91 27.11 -8.14
CA LEU A 105 14.30 26.26 -9.18
C LEU A 105 12.90 25.76 -8.74
N ILE A 106 12.81 25.24 -7.52
CA ILE A 106 11.55 24.76 -6.94
C ILE A 106 10.53 25.90 -6.82
N LEU A 107 10.93 27.04 -6.26
CA LEU A 107 10.04 28.20 -6.09
C LEU A 107 9.51 28.72 -7.41
N VAL A 108 10.37 28.89 -8.41
CA VAL A 108 9.97 29.37 -9.74
C VAL A 108 9.05 28.37 -10.40
N PHE A 109 9.38 27.08 -10.40
CA PHE A 109 8.53 26.04 -10.97
C PHE A 109 7.12 26.05 -10.35
N TRP A 110 7.00 26.09 -9.02
CA TRP A 110 5.69 26.10 -8.35
C TRP A 110 4.94 27.43 -8.54
N LEU A 111 5.62 28.57 -8.50
CA LEU A 111 5.00 29.88 -8.76
C LEU A 111 4.45 29.94 -10.19
N THR A 112 5.19 29.45 -11.19
CA THR A 112 4.72 29.35 -12.59
C THR A 112 3.43 28.54 -12.65
N PHE A 113 3.43 27.37 -12.02
CA PHE A 113 2.33 26.43 -12.05
C PHE A 113 1.07 27.01 -11.40
N PHE A 114 1.18 27.57 -10.19
CA PHE A 114 0.05 28.17 -9.49
C PHE A 114 -0.48 29.41 -10.21
N SER A 115 0.39 30.26 -10.76
CA SER A 115 -0.05 31.44 -11.54
C SER A 115 -0.84 31.03 -12.80
N LEU A 116 -0.39 29.99 -13.51
CA LEU A 116 -1.08 29.48 -14.70
C LEU A 116 -2.44 28.89 -14.33
N ILE A 117 -2.50 28.08 -13.27
CA ILE A 117 -3.76 27.52 -12.77
C ILE A 117 -4.75 28.63 -12.40
N TYR A 118 -4.28 29.65 -11.67
CA TYR A 118 -5.12 30.76 -11.24
C TYR A 118 -5.73 31.50 -12.44
N LEU A 119 -4.90 31.85 -13.43
CA LEU A 119 -5.33 32.60 -14.62
C LEU A 119 -6.26 31.77 -15.52
N ILE A 120 -6.01 30.48 -15.65
CA ILE A 120 -6.88 29.58 -16.40
C ILE A 120 -8.24 29.41 -15.70
N ASN A 121 -8.25 29.31 -14.37
CA ASN A 121 -9.49 29.21 -13.59
C ASN A 121 -10.38 30.46 -13.76
N LEU A 122 -9.77 31.65 -13.84
CA LEU A 122 -10.49 32.90 -14.09
C LEU A 122 -11.19 32.92 -15.46
N LYS A 123 -10.55 32.39 -16.51
CA LYS A 123 -11.08 32.45 -17.88
C LYS A 123 -12.16 31.41 -18.16
N PHE A 124 -11.95 30.17 -17.75
CA PHE A 124 -12.75 29.05 -18.28
C PHE A 124 -13.91 28.63 -17.39
N LYS A 125 -14.05 29.22 -16.18
CA LYS A 125 -15.03 28.79 -15.16
C LYS A 125 -15.09 27.26 -15.01
N ALA A 126 -13.97 26.59 -15.27
CA ALA A 126 -13.88 25.15 -15.26
C ALA A 126 -13.88 24.68 -13.81
N SER A 127 -14.53 23.56 -13.50
CA SER A 127 -14.41 23.00 -12.16
C SER A 127 -12.94 22.67 -11.86
N LYS A 128 -12.49 22.95 -10.64
CA LYS A 128 -11.11 22.67 -10.20
C LYS A 128 -10.70 21.22 -10.50
N LEU A 129 -11.64 20.27 -10.38
CA LEU A 129 -11.45 18.85 -10.72
C LEU A 129 -11.19 18.59 -12.19
N LYS A 130 -11.92 19.26 -13.10
CA LYS A 130 -11.69 19.13 -14.54
C LYS A 130 -10.32 19.68 -14.92
N LEU A 131 -9.93 20.81 -14.33
CA LEU A 131 -8.62 21.40 -14.57
C LEU A 131 -7.49 20.49 -14.06
N LEU A 132 -7.62 19.98 -12.83
CA LEU A 132 -6.70 18.98 -12.28
C LEU A 132 -6.61 17.75 -13.19
N SER A 133 -7.75 17.27 -13.70
CA SER A 133 -7.78 16.10 -14.58
C SER A 133 -6.96 16.30 -15.85
N LEU A 134 -7.05 17.47 -16.48
CA LEU A 134 -6.33 17.75 -17.71
C LEU A 134 -4.83 17.91 -17.50
N ILE A 135 -4.42 18.44 -16.34
CA ILE A 135 -3.02 18.64 -15.97
C ILE A 135 -2.36 17.33 -15.54
N ALA A 136 -3.03 16.54 -14.70
CA ALA A 136 -2.44 15.36 -14.09
C ALA A 136 -2.52 14.11 -14.98
N SER A 137 -3.45 14.03 -15.92
CA SER A 137 -3.59 12.84 -16.78
C SER A 137 -2.37 12.57 -17.68
N PRO A 138 -1.75 13.56 -18.36
CA PRO A 138 -0.55 13.34 -19.17
C PRO A 138 0.65 12.75 -18.41
N PRO A 139 1.11 13.32 -17.26
CA PRO A 139 2.22 12.73 -16.51
C PRO A 139 1.85 11.34 -15.97
N LEU A 140 0.62 11.13 -15.50
CA LEU A 140 0.16 9.81 -15.05
C LEU A 140 0.16 8.79 -16.19
N PHE A 141 -0.23 9.19 -17.40
CA PHE A 141 -0.17 8.33 -18.59
C PHE A 141 1.28 7.94 -18.92
N LEU A 142 2.23 8.89 -18.88
CA LEU A 142 3.65 8.57 -19.09
C LEU A 142 4.20 7.63 -18.02
N ILE A 143 3.86 7.87 -16.74
CA ILE A 143 4.23 6.99 -15.63
C ILE A 143 3.66 5.58 -15.85
N ALA A 144 2.41 5.47 -16.29
CA ALA A 144 1.77 4.21 -16.61
C ALA A 144 2.47 3.51 -17.78
N LEU A 145 2.82 4.24 -18.84
CA LEU A 145 3.51 3.70 -20.01
C LEU A 145 4.90 3.18 -19.66
N ILE A 146 5.68 3.96 -18.90
CA ILE A 146 7.01 3.56 -18.42
C ILE A 146 6.92 2.32 -17.54
N ALA A 147 5.94 2.27 -16.62
CA ALA A 147 5.68 1.10 -15.80
C ALA A 147 5.32 -0.11 -16.66
N PHE A 148 4.39 0.03 -17.60
CA PHE A 148 3.99 -1.05 -18.50
C PHE A 148 5.19 -1.63 -19.27
N LEU A 149 5.99 -0.76 -19.91
CA LEU A 149 7.18 -1.17 -20.63
C LEU A 149 8.22 -1.82 -19.71
N SER A 150 8.45 -1.26 -18.52
CA SER A 150 9.33 -1.88 -17.51
C SER A 150 8.87 -3.28 -17.12
N SER A 151 7.57 -3.49 -16.89
CA SER A 151 7.05 -4.82 -16.54
C SER A 151 7.16 -5.80 -17.69
N LEU A 152 6.91 -5.34 -18.92
CA LEU A 152 7.07 -6.12 -20.14
C LEU A 152 8.53 -6.59 -20.25
N PHE A 153 9.50 -5.68 -20.20
CA PHE A 153 10.92 -6.02 -20.32
C PHE A 153 11.38 -6.96 -19.21
N PHE A 154 10.96 -6.75 -17.95
CA PHE A 154 11.26 -7.71 -16.87
C PHE A 154 10.71 -9.11 -17.15
N LEU A 155 9.45 -9.22 -17.59
CA LEU A 155 8.82 -10.51 -17.86
C LEU A 155 9.50 -11.23 -19.04
N PHE A 156 9.82 -10.52 -20.12
CA PHE A 156 10.49 -11.13 -21.29
C PHE A 156 11.92 -11.56 -20.96
N TYR A 157 12.68 -10.69 -20.28
CA TYR A 157 14.01 -11.02 -19.80
C TYR A 157 13.97 -12.27 -18.92
N TYR A 158 13.03 -12.31 -17.97
CA TYR A 158 12.96 -13.41 -17.01
C TYR A 158 12.47 -14.74 -17.60
N LEU A 159 11.50 -14.70 -18.53
CA LEU A 159 10.91 -15.92 -19.10
C LEU A 159 11.71 -16.51 -20.26
N LYS A 160 12.37 -15.67 -21.07
CA LYS A 160 13.02 -16.12 -22.32
C LYS A 160 14.52 -15.82 -22.37
N SER A 161 15.08 -15.16 -21.36
CA SER A 161 16.46 -14.68 -21.39
C SER A 161 16.78 -13.86 -22.66
N PHE A 162 15.78 -13.18 -23.22
CA PHE A 162 15.87 -12.45 -24.48
C PHE A 162 15.42 -10.99 -24.29
N TYR A 163 16.11 -10.07 -24.97
CA TYR A 163 15.81 -8.64 -24.99
C TYR A 163 15.06 -8.29 -26.27
N ILE A 164 13.92 -7.60 -26.16
CA ILE A 164 13.11 -7.15 -27.30
C ILE A 164 13.81 -6.00 -28.03
N LEU A 165 14.44 -5.11 -27.25
CA LEU A 165 15.13 -3.91 -27.69
C LEU A 165 16.60 -3.97 -27.25
N PRO A 166 17.45 -3.04 -27.71
CA PRO A 166 18.82 -2.95 -27.21
C PRO A 166 18.85 -2.92 -25.68
N ILE A 167 19.69 -3.78 -25.09
CA ILE A 167 19.77 -4.00 -23.64
C ILE A 167 19.91 -2.71 -22.83
N GLU A 168 20.65 -1.73 -23.35
CA GLU A 168 20.86 -0.43 -22.73
C GLU A 168 19.55 0.36 -22.60
N PHE A 169 18.70 0.31 -23.63
CA PHE A 169 17.41 0.98 -23.63
C PHE A 169 16.45 0.33 -22.62
N GLU A 170 16.35 -0.99 -22.61
CA GLU A 170 15.49 -1.71 -21.66
C GLU A 170 15.91 -1.45 -20.20
N ARG A 171 17.22 -1.56 -19.92
CA ARG A 171 17.80 -1.26 -18.60
C ARG A 171 17.48 0.16 -18.16
N LYS A 172 17.52 1.12 -19.10
CA LYS A 172 17.22 2.51 -18.80
C LYS A 172 15.75 2.73 -18.45
N ILE A 173 14.81 2.13 -19.20
CA ILE A 173 13.38 2.21 -18.89
C ILE A 173 13.08 1.57 -17.53
N ILE A 174 13.68 0.41 -17.24
CA ILE A 174 13.57 -0.28 -15.95
C ILE A 174 14.09 0.62 -14.81
N ASN A 175 15.30 1.17 -14.97
CA ASN A 175 15.91 2.05 -13.97
C ASN A 175 15.11 3.33 -13.77
N LEU A 176 14.57 3.91 -14.83
CA LEU A 176 13.70 5.07 -14.74
C LEU A 176 12.43 4.75 -13.94
N ASN A 177 11.79 3.60 -14.22
CA ASN A 177 10.59 3.17 -13.50
C ASN A 177 10.86 2.99 -11.99
N ILE A 178 12.00 2.36 -11.64
CA ILE A 178 12.45 2.23 -10.25
C ILE A 178 12.56 3.60 -9.58
N GLN A 179 13.24 4.53 -10.23
CA GLN A 179 13.45 5.86 -9.66
C GLN A 179 12.15 6.63 -9.50
N ILE A 180 11.22 6.54 -10.46
CA ILE A 180 9.86 7.09 -10.36
C ILE A 180 9.13 6.52 -9.13
N PHE A 181 9.20 5.20 -8.91
CA PHE A 181 8.59 4.56 -7.74
C PHE A 181 9.17 5.08 -6.41
N TYR A 182 10.48 5.32 -6.37
CA TYR A 182 11.22 5.76 -5.19
C TYR A 182 11.34 7.29 -5.04
N VAL A 183 10.64 8.11 -5.84
CA VAL A 183 10.63 9.58 -5.70
C VAL A 183 10.29 10.04 -4.28
N LEU A 184 9.42 9.30 -3.59
CA LEU A 184 8.97 9.60 -2.24
C LEU A 184 9.72 8.81 -1.15
N TYR A 185 10.84 8.17 -1.49
CA TYR A 185 11.63 7.33 -0.58
C TYR A 185 11.97 8.07 0.72
N ALA A 186 12.52 9.28 0.62
CA ALA A 186 12.95 10.08 1.77
C ALA A 186 11.80 10.43 2.73
N LEU A 187 10.56 10.40 2.25
CA LEU A 187 9.36 10.67 3.05
C LEU A 187 8.74 9.40 3.64
N THR A 188 9.20 8.19 3.27
CA THR A 188 8.56 6.91 3.66
C THR A 188 8.41 6.78 5.17
N GLU A 189 9.47 7.06 5.94
CA GLU A 189 9.45 7.00 7.42
C GLU A 189 8.39 7.93 7.99
N PHE A 190 8.35 9.18 7.51
CA PHE A 190 7.37 10.18 7.92
C PHE A 190 5.95 9.79 7.52
N LEU A 191 5.74 9.26 6.31
CA LEU A 191 4.44 8.79 5.83
C LEU A 191 3.90 7.66 6.70
N ILE A 192 4.76 6.69 7.08
CA ILE A 192 4.39 5.58 7.97
C ILE A 192 4.00 6.12 9.35
N LEU A 193 4.83 6.97 9.96
CA LEU A 193 4.53 7.56 11.27
C LEU A 193 3.25 8.41 11.24
N THR A 194 3.07 9.22 10.19
CA THR A 194 1.83 10.02 10.03
C THR A 194 0.61 9.12 9.90
N LEU A 195 0.73 8.00 9.18
CA LEU A 195 -0.31 6.99 9.07
C LEU A 195 -0.64 6.31 10.40
N THR A 196 0.35 6.01 11.24
CA THR A 196 0.09 5.40 12.56
C THR A 196 -0.71 6.33 13.47
N PHE A 197 -0.64 7.65 13.25
CA PHE A 197 -1.44 8.64 13.97
C PHE A 197 -2.72 9.07 13.23
N ILE A 198 -3.14 8.36 12.17
CA ILE A 198 -4.32 8.74 11.37
C ILE A 198 -5.60 8.91 12.20
N TRP A 199 -5.78 8.10 13.24
CA TRP A 199 -6.93 8.16 14.14
C TRP A 199 -6.97 9.45 14.97
N PHE A 200 -5.82 10.08 15.21
CA PHE A 200 -5.70 11.32 15.98
C PHE A 200 -5.98 12.55 15.12
N TRP A 201 -5.41 12.62 13.90
CA TRP A 201 -5.54 13.81 13.05
C TRP A 201 -6.68 13.73 12.03
N CYS A 202 -7.30 12.56 11.80
CA CYS A 202 -8.43 12.47 10.89
C CYS A 202 -9.62 13.42 11.20
N PRO A 203 -9.91 13.84 12.46
CA PRO A 203 -10.93 14.84 12.72
C PRO A 203 -10.70 16.18 12.02
N LEU A 204 -9.45 16.55 11.73
CA LEU A 204 -9.12 17.76 10.98
C LEU A 204 -9.69 17.73 9.55
N THR A 205 -9.96 16.54 9.00
CA THR A 205 -10.57 16.40 7.68
C THR A 205 -12.04 16.82 7.64
N SER A 206 -12.70 16.96 8.80
CA SER A 206 -14.08 17.46 8.90
C SER A 206 -14.25 18.89 8.37
N LEU A 207 -13.16 19.67 8.37
CA LEU A 207 -13.10 21.01 7.79
C LEU A 207 -13.32 20.99 6.26
N ILE A 208 -13.09 19.84 5.62
CA ILE A 208 -13.25 19.65 4.19
C ILE A 208 -14.64 19.06 3.92
N LYS A 209 -15.64 19.94 3.73
CA LYS A 209 -17.01 19.53 3.35
C LYS A 209 -17.01 18.97 1.92
N LEU A 210 -16.94 17.65 1.79
CA LEU A 210 -17.17 16.95 0.52
C LEU A 210 -18.42 16.07 0.62
N ASN A 211 -19.47 16.50 -0.11
CA ASN A 211 -20.61 15.65 -0.45
C ASN A 211 -20.19 14.75 -1.59
N ILE A 212 -20.26 13.44 -1.34
CA ILE A 212 -19.81 12.43 -2.29
C ILE A 212 -20.94 11.43 -2.47
N GLU A 213 -21.49 11.41 -3.69
CA GLU A 213 -22.44 10.39 -4.14
C GLU A 213 -21.77 9.45 -5.15
N PHE A 214 -22.20 8.19 -5.15
CA PHE A 214 -21.76 7.18 -6.10
C PHE A 214 -22.68 7.10 -7.30
N ASN A 215 -22.09 7.13 -8.48
CA ASN A 215 -22.66 6.55 -9.69
C ASN A 215 -21.54 5.83 -10.44
N LEU A 216 -21.42 4.52 -10.23
CA LEU A 216 -20.42 3.68 -10.90
C LEU A 216 -21.11 2.59 -11.74
N ILE A 217 -20.40 2.17 -12.79
CA ILE A 217 -20.86 1.24 -13.82
C ILE A 217 -21.17 -0.13 -13.19
N LYS A 218 -22.46 -0.47 -13.08
CA LYS A 218 -22.95 -1.71 -12.44
C LYS A 218 -22.63 -3.01 -13.20
N ARG A 219 -22.00 -2.94 -14.39
CA ARG A 219 -21.93 -4.06 -15.34
C ARG A 219 -20.81 -5.09 -15.08
N PHE A 220 -19.76 -4.75 -14.32
CA PHE A 220 -18.60 -5.63 -14.08
C PHE A 220 -18.19 -5.71 -12.61
N THR A 221 -19.11 -6.10 -11.74
CA THR A 221 -18.93 -5.96 -10.28
C THR A 221 -17.79 -6.80 -9.69
N HIS A 222 -17.45 -7.96 -10.27
CA HIS A 222 -16.46 -8.90 -9.70
C HIS A 222 -15.21 -9.11 -10.58
N ALA A 223 -15.16 -8.57 -11.80
CA ALA A 223 -14.03 -8.74 -12.71
C ALA A 223 -12.68 -8.26 -12.10
N PRO A 224 -12.61 -7.13 -11.36
CA PRO A 224 -11.36 -6.71 -10.73
C PRO A 224 -10.84 -7.71 -9.68
N LEU A 225 -11.73 -8.38 -8.94
CA LEU A 225 -11.34 -9.40 -7.97
C LEU A 225 -10.70 -10.59 -8.69
N ILE A 226 -11.35 -11.13 -9.72
CA ILE A 226 -10.83 -12.26 -10.50
C ILE A 226 -9.46 -11.92 -11.10
N ALA A 227 -9.33 -10.73 -11.70
CA ALA A 227 -8.06 -10.26 -12.24
C ALA A 227 -6.95 -10.18 -11.17
N SER A 228 -7.27 -9.65 -9.97
CA SER A 228 -6.30 -9.59 -8.87
C SER A 228 -5.86 -10.97 -8.39
N LEU A 229 -6.77 -11.95 -8.33
CA LEU A 229 -6.46 -13.33 -7.95
C LEU A 229 -5.52 -14.00 -8.96
N ILE A 230 -5.81 -13.87 -10.26
CA ILE A 230 -4.99 -14.43 -11.33
C ILE A 230 -3.60 -13.78 -11.31
N LEU A 231 -3.54 -12.44 -11.32
CA LEU A 231 -2.27 -11.72 -11.39
C LEU A 231 -1.39 -11.98 -10.16
N SER A 232 -1.97 -12.02 -8.96
CA SER A 232 -1.23 -12.36 -7.74
C SER A 232 -0.68 -13.78 -7.78
N SER A 233 -1.50 -14.74 -8.22
CA SER A 233 -1.08 -16.14 -8.31
C SER A 233 0.07 -16.30 -9.29
N VAL A 234 0.00 -15.63 -10.45
CA VAL A 234 1.07 -15.61 -11.44
C VAL A 234 2.33 -14.96 -10.87
N LEU A 235 2.23 -13.78 -10.24
CA LEU A 235 3.40 -13.07 -9.69
C LEU A 235 4.09 -13.85 -8.58
N VAL A 236 3.34 -14.42 -7.64
CA VAL A 236 3.88 -15.18 -6.51
C VAL A 236 4.41 -16.54 -6.98
N GLY A 237 3.80 -17.14 -8.01
CA GLY A 237 4.26 -18.39 -8.61
C GLY A 237 5.47 -18.23 -9.53
N LEU A 238 5.69 -17.05 -10.11
CA LEU A 238 6.72 -16.80 -11.13
C LEU A 238 8.14 -17.20 -10.68
N PRO A 239 8.60 -16.89 -9.45
CA PRO A 239 9.92 -17.35 -8.99
C PRO A 239 10.05 -18.88 -9.00
N TYR A 240 8.99 -19.62 -8.67
CA TYR A 240 9.02 -21.09 -8.63
C TYR A 240 8.95 -21.76 -10.00
N LEU A 241 8.54 -21.03 -11.06
CA LEU A 241 8.56 -21.55 -12.44
C LEU A 241 9.96 -21.57 -13.05
N THR A 242 10.88 -20.81 -12.47
CA THR A 242 12.17 -20.47 -13.07
C THR A 242 13.35 -20.87 -12.18
N ARG A 243 13.09 -21.18 -10.91
CA ARG A 243 14.09 -21.56 -9.91
C ARG A 243 13.74 -22.89 -9.27
N VAL A 244 14.76 -23.64 -8.87
CA VAL A 244 14.61 -25.02 -8.41
C VAL A 244 14.37 -25.07 -6.90
N GLY A 245 15.01 -24.19 -6.13
CA GLY A 245 14.99 -24.15 -4.68
C GLY A 245 13.74 -23.50 -4.08
N PHE A 246 13.79 -23.30 -2.77
CA PHE A 246 12.74 -22.63 -2.03
C PHE A 246 12.97 -21.12 -2.03
N ILE A 247 11.89 -20.35 -2.13
CA ILE A 247 11.95 -18.90 -2.19
C ILE A 247 11.52 -18.34 -0.84
N GLY A 248 12.41 -17.57 -0.23
CA GLY A 248 12.20 -16.93 1.06
C GLY A 248 12.83 -17.68 2.24
N VAL A 249 13.14 -16.92 3.29
CA VAL A 249 14.00 -17.35 4.41
C VAL A 249 13.45 -18.59 5.12
N ASP A 250 12.18 -18.57 5.53
CA ASP A 250 11.59 -19.67 6.32
C ASP A 250 11.00 -20.80 5.45
N ALA A 251 11.04 -20.71 4.11
CA ALA A 251 10.40 -21.70 3.25
C ALA A 251 11.02 -23.10 3.42
N GLN A 252 12.35 -23.19 3.56
CA GLN A 252 13.05 -24.45 3.81
C GLN A 252 12.67 -25.05 5.17
N TRP A 253 12.38 -24.21 6.18
CA TRP A 253 11.92 -24.67 7.48
C TRP A 253 10.57 -25.39 7.37
N TYR A 254 9.63 -24.87 6.58
CA TYR A 254 8.34 -25.54 6.33
C TYR A 254 8.52 -26.91 5.68
N PHE A 255 9.42 -27.05 4.72
CA PHE A 255 9.72 -28.33 4.10
C PHE A 255 10.28 -29.34 5.10
N LYS A 256 11.27 -28.93 5.92
CA LYS A 256 11.85 -29.76 6.99
C LYS A 256 10.79 -30.19 8.01
N ALA A 257 9.90 -29.28 8.41
CA ALA A 257 8.79 -29.60 9.30
C ALA A 257 7.81 -30.61 8.66
N LEU A 258 7.41 -30.42 7.40
CA LEU A 258 6.56 -31.39 6.71
C LEU A 258 7.20 -32.77 6.59
N ASN A 259 8.52 -32.86 6.46
CA ASN A 259 9.23 -34.15 6.41
C ASN A 259 9.12 -34.95 7.72
N GLN A 260 8.93 -34.29 8.85
CA GLN A 260 8.67 -34.93 10.15
C GLN A 260 7.25 -35.50 10.25
N ILE A 261 6.31 -35.01 9.43
CA ILE A 261 4.93 -35.51 9.37
C ILE A 261 4.86 -36.70 8.42
N LYS A 262 4.89 -37.92 8.98
CA LYS A 262 4.79 -39.18 8.23
C LYS A 262 3.36 -39.70 8.12
N ASN A 263 2.54 -39.43 9.14
CA ASN A 263 1.16 -39.90 9.25
C ASN A 263 0.33 -38.99 10.18
N PHE A 264 -0.97 -39.28 10.31
CA PHE A 264 -1.86 -38.51 11.18
C PHE A 264 -1.43 -38.48 12.65
N LYS A 265 -0.81 -39.56 13.17
CA LYS A 265 -0.28 -39.59 14.54
C LYS A 265 0.84 -38.57 14.73
N SER A 266 1.80 -38.50 13.79
CA SER A 266 2.86 -37.48 13.82
C SER A 266 2.33 -36.06 13.64
N LEU A 267 1.27 -35.87 12.84
CA LEU A 267 0.59 -34.58 12.73
C LEU A 267 -0.05 -34.17 14.06
N SER A 268 -0.75 -35.09 14.73
CA SER A 268 -1.37 -34.85 16.04
C SER A 268 -0.33 -34.48 17.10
N LEU A 269 0.84 -35.12 17.09
CA LEU A 269 1.97 -34.76 17.95
C LEU A 269 2.55 -33.38 17.60
N MET A 270 2.48 -32.92 16.36
CA MET A 270 2.91 -31.55 16.03
C MET A 270 2.04 -30.49 16.69
N PHE A 271 0.73 -30.72 16.86
CA PHE A 271 -0.15 -29.79 17.56
C PHE A 271 0.22 -29.58 19.04
N THR A 272 1.05 -30.47 19.61
CA THR A 272 1.54 -30.33 20.99
C THR A 272 2.95 -29.73 21.09
N HIS A 273 3.69 -29.61 19.98
CA HIS A 273 5.08 -29.11 20.01
C HIS A 273 5.37 -27.92 19.08
N GLU A 274 4.55 -27.70 18.05
CA GLU A 274 4.80 -26.67 17.05
C GLU A 274 3.66 -25.63 17.00
N PRO A 275 3.94 -24.35 17.33
CA PRO A 275 2.94 -23.28 17.30
C PRO A 275 2.31 -23.03 15.93
N ARG A 276 2.97 -23.45 14.84
CA ARG A 276 2.48 -23.30 13.45
C ARG A 276 1.76 -24.55 12.94
N SER A 277 1.47 -25.51 13.82
CA SER A 277 0.89 -26.82 13.50
C SER A 277 -0.39 -26.76 12.68
N PHE A 278 -1.29 -25.79 12.94
CA PHE A 278 -2.51 -25.65 12.15
C PHE A 278 -2.20 -25.34 10.67
N TYR A 279 -1.29 -24.41 10.40
CA TYR A 279 -0.91 -24.12 9.01
C TYR A 279 -0.11 -25.26 8.39
N LEU A 280 0.76 -25.94 9.16
CA LEU A 280 1.43 -27.16 8.70
C LEU A 280 0.45 -28.27 8.32
N SER A 281 -0.68 -28.39 9.02
CA SER A 281 -1.72 -29.36 8.67
C SER A 281 -2.35 -29.06 7.31
N ILE A 282 -2.51 -27.78 6.95
CA ILE A 282 -2.98 -27.36 5.62
C ILE A 282 -1.96 -27.73 4.56
N LEU A 283 -0.68 -27.41 4.78
CA LEU A 283 0.40 -27.79 3.86
C LEU A 283 0.53 -29.31 3.71
N TRP A 284 0.35 -30.06 4.80
CA TRP A 284 0.37 -31.52 4.76
C TRP A 284 -0.79 -32.07 3.92
N PHE A 285 -1.99 -31.51 4.05
CA PHE A 285 -3.13 -31.88 3.20
C PHE A 285 -2.86 -31.55 1.72
N ILE A 286 -2.29 -30.40 1.42
CA ILE A 286 -1.85 -30.05 0.06
C ILE A 286 -0.79 -31.04 -0.44
N SER A 287 0.13 -31.49 0.43
CA SER A 287 1.16 -32.47 0.06
C SER A 287 0.58 -33.84 -0.29
N ILE A 288 -0.54 -34.23 0.33
CA ILE A 288 -1.28 -35.44 -0.03
C ILE A 288 -1.90 -35.26 -1.42
N LEU A 289 -2.58 -34.13 -1.66
CA LEU A 289 -3.23 -33.86 -2.95
C LEU A 289 -2.25 -33.74 -4.12
N THR A 290 -1.07 -33.18 -3.86
CA THR A 290 -0.02 -32.98 -4.88
C THR A 290 0.98 -34.13 -4.95
N ALA A 291 0.85 -35.13 -4.07
CA ALA A 291 1.82 -36.21 -3.86
C ALA A 291 3.27 -35.74 -3.63
N SER A 292 3.48 -34.47 -3.24
CA SER A 292 4.81 -33.88 -3.04
C SER A 292 4.80 -32.81 -1.95
N LYS A 293 5.63 -33.02 -0.91
CA LYS A 293 5.84 -32.05 0.16
C LYS A 293 6.53 -30.79 -0.35
N GLU A 294 7.43 -30.93 -1.31
CA GLU A 294 8.10 -29.80 -1.94
C GLU A 294 7.11 -28.93 -2.72
N THR A 295 6.27 -29.56 -3.56
CA THR A 295 5.23 -28.86 -4.32
C THR A 295 4.25 -28.16 -3.39
N ALA A 296 3.88 -28.78 -2.26
CA ALA A 296 3.03 -28.14 -1.27
C ALA A 296 3.62 -26.86 -0.68
N VAL A 297 4.91 -26.85 -0.34
CA VAL A 297 5.60 -25.66 0.18
C VAL A 297 5.70 -24.57 -0.89
N LYS A 298 6.02 -24.93 -2.14
CA LYS A 298 6.06 -23.99 -3.27
C LYS A 298 4.68 -23.41 -3.62
N PHE A 299 3.62 -24.20 -3.44
CA PHE A 299 2.23 -23.76 -3.65
C PHE A 299 1.69 -22.92 -2.49
N GLY A 300 2.25 -23.06 -1.28
CA GLY A 300 1.84 -22.35 -0.08
C GLY A 300 1.64 -20.84 -0.29
N PRO A 301 2.63 -20.08 -0.78
CA PRO A 301 2.50 -18.65 -1.07
C PRO A 301 1.37 -18.29 -2.03
N ILE A 302 1.14 -19.09 -3.08
CA ILE A 302 0.07 -18.83 -4.05
C ILE A 302 -1.28 -18.90 -3.35
N PHE A 303 -1.51 -19.99 -2.60
CA PHE A 303 -2.70 -20.19 -1.78
C PHE A 303 -2.91 -19.05 -0.76
N LEU A 304 -1.83 -18.62 -0.09
CA LEU A 304 -1.89 -17.52 0.86
C LEU A 304 -2.26 -16.19 0.21
N SER A 305 -1.70 -15.90 -0.97
CA SER A 305 -2.00 -14.67 -1.70
C SER A 305 -3.48 -14.59 -2.09
N ILE A 306 -4.08 -15.72 -2.50
CA ILE A 306 -5.51 -15.83 -2.82
C ILE A 306 -6.36 -15.54 -1.59
N ILE A 307 -6.07 -16.18 -0.45
CA ILE A 307 -6.84 -15.97 0.78
C ILE A 307 -6.70 -14.54 1.28
N HIS A 308 -5.50 -13.97 1.19
CA HIS A 308 -5.25 -12.59 1.59
C HIS A 308 -6.06 -11.59 0.77
N ILE A 309 -6.12 -11.77 -0.54
CA ILE A 309 -6.94 -10.98 -1.45
C ILE A 309 -8.42 -11.08 -1.08
N ILE A 310 -8.93 -12.30 -0.87
CA ILE A 310 -10.32 -12.51 -0.48
C ILE A 310 -10.63 -11.86 0.88
N ALA A 311 -9.68 -11.92 1.83
CA ALA A 311 -9.82 -11.29 3.13
C ALA A 311 -9.98 -9.76 3.01
N VAL A 312 -9.12 -9.12 2.23
CA VAL A 312 -9.14 -7.68 2.02
C VAL A 312 -10.39 -7.26 1.22
N PHE A 313 -10.76 -8.03 0.20
CA PHE A 313 -12.02 -7.85 -0.52
C PHE A 313 -13.21 -7.87 0.45
N ALA A 314 -13.30 -8.90 1.29
CA ALA A 314 -14.39 -9.07 2.25
C ALA A 314 -14.45 -7.92 3.27
N PHE A 315 -13.29 -7.46 3.75
CA PHE A 315 -13.19 -6.32 4.66
C PHE A 315 -13.71 -5.03 4.00
N ILE A 316 -13.21 -4.71 2.80
CA ILE A 316 -13.62 -3.50 2.08
C ILE A 316 -15.09 -3.57 1.68
N TYR A 317 -15.60 -4.75 1.32
CA TYR A 317 -17.02 -4.96 1.05
C TYR A 317 -17.88 -4.77 2.30
N ALA A 318 -17.43 -5.26 3.46
CA ALA A 318 -18.14 -5.06 4.73
C ALA A 318 -18.31 -3.57 5.06
N VAL A 319 -17.33 -2.74 4.68
CA VAL A 319 -17.34 -1.29 4.86
C VAL A 319 -18.18 -0.57 3.80
N THR A 320 -17.95 -0.87 2.53
CA THR A 320 -18.43 -0.04 1.40
C THR A 320 -19.73 -0.53 0.77
N LYS A 321 -20.04 -1.83 0.87
CA LYS A 321 -21.10 -2.53 0.12
C LYS A 321 -20.97 -2.43 -1.40
N ASP A 322 -19.79 -2.08 -1.91
CA ASP A 322 -19.51 -1.96 -3.35
C ASP A 322 -18.53 -3.06 -3.80
N ASN A 323 -19.05 -4.00 -4.59
CA ASN A 323 -18.26 -5.12 -5.11
C ASN A 323 -17.14 -4.66 -6.04
N PHE A 324 -17.38 -3.66 -6.89
CA PHE A 324 -16.41 -3.20 -7.87
C PHE A 324 -15.23 -2.50 -7.17
N LEU A 325 -15.53 -1.63 -6.20
CA LEU A 325 -14.49 -0.99 -5.41
C LEU A 325 -13.73 -1.97 -4.52
N SER A 326 -14.41 -2.96 -3.96
CA SER A 326 -13.77 -4.02 -3.18
C SER A 326 -12.84 -4.86 -4.06
N GLY A 327 -13.26 -5.16 -5.29
CA GLY A 327 -12.44 -5.83 -6.29
C GLY A 327 -11.24 -4.99 -6.71
N LEU A 328 -11.40 -3.68 -6.95
CA LEU A 328 -10.27 -2.79 -7.25
C LEU A 328 -9.29 -2.69 -6.06
N SER A 329 -9.81 -2.66 -4.83
CA SER A 329 -9.00 -2.67 -3.61
C SER A 329 -8.20 -3.98 -3.46
N SER A 330 -8.66 -5.06 -4.08
CA SER A 330 -7.96 -6.34 -4.07
C SER A 330 -6.64 -6.31 -4.87
N PHE A 331 -6.51 -5.42 -5.85
CA PHE A 331 -5.22 -5.20 -6.54
C PHE A 331 -4.17 -4.61 -5.60
N LEU A 332 -4.56 -3.68 -4.73
CA LEU A 332 -3.65 -3.14 -3.71
C LEU A 332 -3.22 -4.22 -2.72
N ALA A 333 -4.03 -5.26 -2.53
CA ALA A 333 -3.66 -6.43 -1.74
C ALA A 333 -2.67 -7.35 -2.44
N ALA A 334 -2.94 -7.65 -3.70
CA ALA A 334 -2.06 -8.45 -4.55
C ALA A 334 -0.65 -7.84 -4.66
N PHE A 335 -0.56 -6.51 -4.73
CA PHE A 335 0.69 -5.79 -5.01
C PHE A 335 1.21 -5.00 -3.80
N SER A 336 1.01 -5.55 -2.61
CA SER A 336 1.35 -4.93 -1.33
C SER A 336 2.73 -5.34 -0.82
N PHE A 337 3.24 -4.58 0.15
CA PHE A 337 4.40 -5.04 0.91
C PHE A 337 4.08 -6.30 1.74
N GLN A 338 2.82 -6.57 2.10
CA GLN A 338 2.45 -7.82 2.79
C GLN A 338 2.73 -9.04 1.90
N ALA A 339 2.48 -8.94 0.59
CA ALA A 339 2.80 -10.01 -0.35
C ALA A 339 4.32 -10.15 -0.54
N THR A 340 5.03 -9.04 -0.76
CA THR A 340 6.49 -9.08 -1.00
C THR A 340 7.27 -9.52 0.25
N VAL A 341 6.98 -8.93 1.42
CA VAL A 341 7.62 -9.29 2.70
C VAL A 341 7.23 -10.70 3.13
N GLY A 342 5.95 -11.09 2.94
CA GLY A 342 5.46 -12.42 3.26
C GLY A 342 6.19 -13.51 2.47
N MET A 343 6.42 -13.26 1.18
CA MET A 343 7.24 -14.12 0.32
C MET A 343 8.71 -14.09 0.73
N TYR A 344 9.30 -12.91 0.92
CA TYR A 344 10.73 -12.77 1.26
C TYR A 344 11.09 -13.50 2.55
N ALA A 345 10.34 -13.27 3.62
CA ALA A 345 10.62 -13.89 4.90
C ALA A 345 10.15 -15.35 4.96
N GLY A 346 9.34 -15.82 4.00
CA GLY A 346 8.77 -17.15 4.03
C GLY A 346 7.79 -17.39 5.19
N ILE A 347 7.23 -16.33 5.79
CA ILE A 347 6.41 -16.39 7.03
C ILE A 347 4.97 -16.83 6.78
N TYR A 348 4.80 -18.01 6.20
CA TYR A 348 3.52 -18.49 5.67
C TYR A 348 2.40 -18.57 6.71
N ALA A 349 2.70 -19.06 7.91
CA ALA A 349 1.74 -19.15 9.01
C ALA A 349 1.29 -17.76 9.50
N ASN A 350 2.21 -16.78 9.54
CA ASN A 350 1.89 -15.40 9.89
C ASN A 350 0.98 -14.77 8.83
N TRP A 351 1.32 -14.94 7.55
CA TRP A 351 0.51 -14.44 6.44
C TRP A 351 -0.91 -15.03 6.43
N PHE A 352 -1.04 -16.33 6.72
CA PHE A 352 -2.34 -16.99 6.87
C PHE A 352 -3.14 -16.46 8.07
N SER A 353 -2.48 -16.33 9.22
CA SER A 353 -3.08 -15.81 10.45
C SER A 353 -3.56 -14.37 10.30
N LEU A 354 -2.79 -13.51 9.63
CA LEU A 354 -3.19 -12.14 9.31
C LEU A 354 -4.42 -12.11 8.39
N SER A 355 -4.44 -12.95 7.36
CA SER A 355 -5.55 -13.00 6.40
C SER A 355 -6.85 -13.47 7.06
N THR A 356 -6.77 -14.45 7.95
CA THR A 356 -7.92 -14.94 8.73
C THR A 356 -8.34 -13.93 9.81
N ALA A 357 -7.42 -13.20 10.42
CA ALA A 357 -7.75 -12.07 11.30
C ALA A 357 -8.53 -10.97 10.55
N VAL A 358 -8.11 -10.61 9.34
CA VAL A 358 -8.82 -9.63 8.51
C VAL A 358 -10.23 -10.13 8.13
N LEU A 359 -10.40 -11.41 7.82
CA LEU A 359 -11.73 -12.03 7.63
C LEU A 359 -12.57 -11.94 8.90
N SER A 360 -11.99 -12.26 10.06
CA SER A 360 -12.67 -12.14 11.35
C SER A 360 -13.21 -10.72 11.57
N LEU A 361 -12.39 -9.70 11.31
CA LEU A 361 -12.78 -8.29 11.40
C LEU A 361 -13.83 -7.89 10.36
N ALA A 362 -13.75 -8.42 9.13
CA ALA A 362 -14.75 -8.17 8.09
C ALA A 362 -16.14 -8.67 8.54
N PHE A 363 -16.20 -9.89 9.08
CA PHE A 363 -17.43 -10.46 9.62
C PHE A 363 -17.89 -9.77 10.90
N LEU A 364 -16.97 -9.29 11.74
CA LEU A 364 -17.30 -8.48 12.92
C LEU A 364 -17.99 -7.17 12.51
N ILE A 365 -17.48 -6.47 11.49
CA ILE A 365 -18.11 -5.26 10.94
C ILE A 365 -19.50 -5.58 10.39
N LYS A 366 -19.68 -6.71 9.70
CA LYS A 366 -21.01 -7.17 9.27
C LYS A 366 -21.92 -7.49 10.46
N ALA A 367 -21.39 -8.09 11.52
CA ALA A 367 -22.16 -8.35 12.73
C ALA A 367 -22.65 -7.05 13.37
N PHE A 368 -21.82 -6.01 13.42
CA PHE A 368 -22.22 -4.69 13.89
C PHE A 368 -23.30 -4.06 13.01
N LYS A 369 -23.02 -3.91 11.71
CA LYS A 369 -23.85 -3.12 10.76
C LYS A 369 -25.09 -3.86 10.24
N GLU A 370 -25.04 -5.18 10.17
CA GLU A 370 -26.10 -6.01 9.60
C GLU A 370 -26.66 -6.94 10.70
N LYS A 371 -26.51 -8.26 10.54
CA LYS A 371 -27.14 -9.29 11.39
C LYS A 371 -26.12 -9.88 12.37
N PHE A 372 -26.55 -10.11 13.61
CA PHE A 372 -25.69 -10.68 14.66
C PHE A 372 -25.09 -12.04 14.28
N LYS A 373 -25.78 -12.85 13.45
CA LYS A 373 -25.28 -14.16 12.98
C LYS A 373 -23.89 -14.15 12.33
N PHE A 374 -23.44 -13.00 11.81
CA PHE A 374 -22.08 -12.85 11.28
C PHE A 374 -20.99 -12.92 12.36
N ILE A 375 -21.35 -12.90 13.65
CA ILE A 375 -20.41 -13.14 14.74
C ILE A 375 -19.84 -14.56 14.72
N ILE A 376 -20.62 -15.55 14.26
CA ILE A 376 -20.17 -16.95 14.19
C ILE A 376 -18.96 -17.11 13.26
N PRO A 377 -19.02 -16.71 11.96
CA PRO A 377 -17.85 -16.77 11.11
C PRO A 377 -16.72 -15.85 11.62
N SER A 378 -17.04 -14.72 12.26
CA SER A 378 -16.01 -13.86 12.88
C SER A 378 -15.22 -14.60 13.97
N ILE A 379 -15.91 -15.31 14.86
CA ILE A 379 -15.32 -16.15 15.90
C ILE A 379 -14.49 -17.27 15.27
N VAL A 380 -15.04 -18.01 14.31
CA VAL A 380 -14.34 -19.11 13.63
C VAL A 380 -13.03 -18.63 13.03
N PHE A 381 -13.03 -17.51 12.29
CA PHE A 381 -11.80 -16.96 11.71
C PHE A 381 -10.82 -16.43 12.76
N SER A 382 -11.30 -15.91 13.90
CA SER A 382 -10.43 -15.52 15.02
C SER A 382 -9.74 -16.74 15.63
N ILE A 383 -10.46 -17.86 15.80
CA ILE A 383 -9.89 -19.12 16.30
C ILE A 383 -8.82 -19.61 15.31
N ILE A 384 -9.14 -19.66 14.02
CA ILE A 384 -8.20 -20.08 12.98
C ILE A 384 -6.94 -19.20 13.00
N SER A 385 -7.09 -17.88 13.13
CA SER A 385 -5.95 -16.95 13.21
C SER A 385 -5.02 -17.27 14.38
N MET A 386 -5.58 -17.48 15.58
CA MET A 386 -4.84 -17.83 16.79
C MET A 386 -4.12 -19.18 16.67
N LEU A 387 -4.82 -20.21 16.16
CA LEU A 387 -4.25 -21.54 15.98
C LEU A 387 -3.18 -21.61 14.87
N SER A 388 -3.26 -20.71 13.88
CA SER A 388 -2.31 -20.68 12.77
C SER A 388 -0.96 -20.06 13.17
N HIS A 389 -1.01 -18.97 13.93
CA HIS A 389 0.18 -18.28 14.40
C HIS A 389 -0.12 -17.51 15.70
N PRO A 390 0.21 -18.08 16.88
CA PRO A 390 -0.17 -17.52 18.17
C PRO A 390 0.30 -16.07 18.39
N TRP A 391 1.51 -15.70 17.96
CA TRP A 391 1.99 -14.32 18.10
C TRP A 391 1.10 -13.30 17.39
N THR A 392 0.67 -13.61 16.17
CA THR A 392 -0.24 -12.74 15.40
C THR A 392 -1.61 -12.72 16.05
N GLY A 393 -2.11 -13.89 16.49
CA GLY A 393 -3.35 -14.00 17.24
C GLY A 393 -3.36 -13.16 18.51
N ILE A 394 -2.28 -13.17 19.31
CA ILE A 394 -2.14 -12.36 20.54
C ILE A 394 -2.17 -10.85 20.24
N ILE A 395 -1.54 -10.42 19.16
CA ILE A 395 -1.56 -9.00 18.76
C ILE A 395 -2.99 -8.59 18.34
N ILE A 396 -3.66 -9.41 17.52
CA ILE A 396 -5.05 -9.14 17.11
C ILE A 396 -6.00 -9.17 18.31
N PHE A 397 -5.80 -10.10 19.24
CA PHE A 397 -6.54 -10.16 20.50
C PHE A 397 -6.33 -8.89 21.34
N SER A 398 -5.09 -8.40 21.45
CA SER A 398 -4.77 -7.14 22.14
C SER A 398 -5.49 -5.95 21.50
N ILE A 399 -5.58 -5.92 20.16
CA ILE A 399 -6.33 -4.91 19.41
C ILE A 399 -7.83 -4.96 19.75
N LEU A 400 -8.41 -6.17 19.86
CA LEU A 400 -9.80 -6.34 20.26
C LEU A 400 -10.06 -5.90 21.70
N ILE A 401 -9.12 -6.13 22.63
CA ILE A 401 -9.20 -5.63 24.01
C ILE A 401 -9.24 -4.10 24.01
N VAL A 402 -8.28 -3.44 23.35
CA VAL A 402 -8.25 -1.97 23.27
C VAL A 402 -9.50 -1.42 22.59
N TYR A 403 -10.01 -2.10 21.56
CA TYR A 403 -11.29 -1.75 20.93
C TYR A 403 -12.46 -1.84 21.90
N GLY A 404 -12.53 -2.91 22.68
CA GLY A 404 -13.52 -3.10 23.73
C GLY A 404 -13.47 -1.96 24.76
N LEU A 405 -12.27 -1.62 25.25
CA LEU A 405 -12.04 -0.53 26.20
C LEU A 405 -12.48 0.83 25.64
N ILE A 406 -12.07 1.16 24.40
CA ILE A 406 -12.51 2.39 23.72
C ILE A 406 -14.04 2.41 23.60
N ASN A 407 -14.66 1.27 23.29
CA ASN A 407 -16.11 1.20 23.13
C ASN A 407 -16.86 1.33 24.46
N LEU A 408 -16.32 0.77 25.54
CA LEU A 408 -16.86 0.92 26.90
C LEU A 408 -16.74 2.37 27.37
N GLY A 409 -15.57 3.00 27.21
CA GLY A 409 -15.37 4.41 27.55
C GLY A 409 -16.32 5.33 26.79
N TYR A 410 -16.49 5.10 25.47
CA TYR A 410 -17.46 5.89 24.69
C TYR A 410 -18.91 5.62 25.11
N SER A 411 -19.24 4.38 25.49
CA SER A 411 -20.59 4.00 25.91
C SER A 411 -20.93 4.42 27.34
N ALA A 412 -19.94 4.69 28.20
CA ALA A 412 -20.15 5.33 29.50
C ALA A 412 -20.59 6.79 29.35
N ILE A 413 -20.16 7.46 28.26
CA ILE A 413 -20.47 8.87 27.98
C ILE A 413 -21.81 9.04 27.23
N LYS A 414 -22.32 8.01 26.55
CA LYS A 414 -23.57 8.05 25.76
C LYS A 414 -24.58 6.98 26.19
N LYS A 415 -25.81 7.01 25.66
CA LYS A 415 -26.83 5.99 25.99
C LYS A 415 -26.35 4.57 25.60
N PHE A 416 -26.02 3.76 26.61
CA PHE A 416 -25.46 2.40 26.52
C PHE A 416 -26.30 1.44 25.66
N LYS A 417 -27.63 1.56 25.69
CA LYS A 417 -28.56 0.66 24.98
C LYS A 417 -28.35 0.61 23.46
N GLU A 418 -27.95 1.72 22.83
CA GLU A 418 -27.72 1.77 21.36
C GLU A 418 -26.48 0.98 20.91
N ARG A 419 -25.62 0.56 21.86
CA ARG A 419 -24.28 -0.01 21.56
C ARG A 419 -24.02 -1.36 22.17
N LEU A 420 -24.99 -1.90 22.91
CA LEU A 420 -24.92 -3.21 23.54
C LEU A 420 -24.49 -4.30 22.54
N LYS A 421 -25.02 -4.25 21.30
CA LYS A 421 -24.68 -5.20 20.24
C LYS A 421 -23.19 -5.19 19.88
N GLU A 422 -22.58 -4.02 19.73
CA GLU A 422 -21.14 -3.92 19.43
C GLU A 422 -20.30 -4.45 20.59
N VAL A 423 -20.66 -4.09 21.82
CA VAL A 423 -19.98 -4.54 23.04
C VAL A 423 -20.06 -6.06 23.17
N LEU A 424 -21.24 -6.66 23.02
CA LEU A 424 -21.44 -8.11 23.11
C LEU A 424 -20.65 -8.88 22.05
N CYS A 425 -20.64 -8.40 20.80
CA CYS A 425 -19.86 -9.00 19.72
C CYS A 425 -18.34 -8.96 20.00
N VAL A 426 -17.83 -7.88 20.59
CA VAL A 426 -16.40 -7.77 20.92
C VAL A 426 -16.07 -8.65 22.13
N LEU A 427 -16.91 -8.63 23.16
CA LEU A 427 -16.74 -9.46 24.35
C LEU A 427 -16.80 -10.94 24.01
N SER A 428 -17.64 -11.38 23.07
CA SER A 428 -17.67 -12.79 22.65
C SER A 428 -16.37 -13.21 21.97
N LEU A 429 -15.80 -12.37 21.10
CA LEU A 429 -14.48 -12.64 20.51
C LEU A 429 -13.39 -12.67 21.58
N ILE A 430 -13.40 -11.72 22.53
CA ILE A 430 -12.44 -11.69 23.64
C ILE A 430 -12.56 -12.97 24.48
N ALA A 431 -13.78 -13.35 24.88
CA ALA A 431 -14.05 -14.53 25.69
C ALA A 431 -13.57 -15.82 25.00
N VAL A 432 -13.82 -15.97 23.69
CA VAL A 432 -13.34 -17.13 22.93
C VAL A 432 -11.80 -17.17 22.88
N ASN A 433 -11.14 -16.04 22.63
CA ASN A 433 -9.67 -16.01 22.63
C ASN A 433 -9.09 -16.32 24.01
N ILE A 434 -9.69 -15.82 25.09
CA ILE A 434 -9.32 -16.18 26.47
C ILE A 434 -9.53 -17.67 26.69
N ALA A 435 -10.65 -18.24 26.26
CA ALA A 435 -10.92 -19.67 26.38
C ALA A 435 -9.89 -20.52 25.62
N LEU A 436 -9.50 -20.11 24.41
CA LEU A 436 -8.43 -20.80 23.66
C LEU A 436 -7.10 -20.75 24.40
N ILE A 437 -6.74 -19.58 24.93
CA ILE A 437 -5.53 -19.41 25.74
C ILE A 437 -5.61 -20.30 27.00
N ALA A 438 -6.74 -20.32 27.71
CA ALA A 438 -6.97 -21.16 28.88
C ALA A 438 -6.92 -22.67 28.56
N ILE A 439 -7.48 -23.10 27.42
CA ILE A 439 -7.40 -24.50 26.97
C ILE A 439 -5.93 -24.87 26.67
N ALA A 440 -5.17 -23.96 26.08
CA ALA A 440 -3.73 -24.16 25.89
C ALA A 440 -3.00 -24.31 27.23
N PHE A 441 -3.42 -23.58 28.28
CA PHE A 441 -2.87 -23.70 29.64
C PHE A 441 -3.20 -25.03 30.34
N ILE A 442 -4.38 -25.64 30.10
CA ILE A 442 -4.80 -26.86 30.80
C ILE A 442 -4.05 -28.11 30.29
N LYS A 443 -3.61 -28.15 29.03
CA LYS A 443 -2.81 -29.26 28.51
C LYS A 443 -1.33 -29.06 28.87
N SER A 444 -0.72 -30.03 29.57
CA SER A 444 0.70 -29.99 29.97
C SER A 444 1.68 -29.71 28.81
N SER A 445 1.33 -30.09 27.59
CA SER A 445 2.09 -29.78 26.37
C SER A 445 1.67 -28.49 25.64
N GLY A 446 0.45 -27.98 25.85
CA GLY A 446 0.03 -26.67 25.33
C GLY A 446 0.57 -25.49 26.16
N LEU A 447 0.93 -25.77 27.42
CA LEU A 447 1.55 -24.85 28.36
C LEU A 447 2.87 -24.30 27.81
N SER A 448 3.70 -25.12 27.15
CA SER A 448 5.00 -24.67 26.62
C SER A 448 4.84 -23.71 25.43
N ILE A 449 3.96 -23.99 24.48
CA ILE A 449 3.87 -23.23 23.22
C ILE A 449 3.22 -21.86 23.41
N SER A 450 2.10 -21.79 24.14
CA SER A 450 1.36 -20.55 24.36
C SER A 450 2.10 -19.60 25.31
N LEU A 451 2.71 -20.14 26.38
CA LEU A 451 3.63 -19.38 27.23
C LEU A 451 4.88 -18.98 26.48
N GLN A 452 5.47 -19.81 25.64
CA GLN A 452 6.67 -19.44 24.87
C GLN A 452 6.36 -18.28 23.93
N ALA A 453 5.22 -18.29 23.24
CA ALA A 453 4.85 -17.19 22.36
C ALA A 453 4.62 -15.88 23.12
N GLY A 454 3.85 -15.91 24.20
CA GLY A 454 3.59 -14.74 25.05
C GLY A 454 4.84 -14.23 25.77
N SER A 455 5.64 -15.14 26.35
CA SER A 455 6.88 -14.80 27.03
C SER A 455 7.93 -14.24 26.08
N GLN A 456 8.03 -14.73 24.85
CA GLN A 456 8.92 -14.14 23.83
C GLN A 456 8.52 -12.71 23.50
N ILE A 457 7.22 -12.42 23.33
CA ILE A 457 6.73 -11.04 23.13
C ILE A 457 7.11 -10.17 24.32
N LEU A 458 6.84 -10.64 25.54
CA LEU A 458 7.14 -9.88 26.76
C LEU A 458 8.65 -9.65 26.95
N GLN A 459 9.48 -10.65 26.68
CA GLN A 459 10.95 -10.55 26.73
C GLN A 459 11.51 -9.58 25.67
N SER A 460 10.81 -9.44 24.55
CA SER A 460 11.16 -8.49 23.49
C SER A 460 10.84 -7.04 23.88
N ILE A 461 9.93 -6.81 24.84
CA ILE A 461 9.48 -5.48 25.26
C ILE A 461 10.36 -4.95 26.39
N LYS A 462 11.10 -3.87 26.13
CA LYS A 462 11.97 -3.21 27.11
C LYS A 462 11.91 -1.69 26.96
N LEU A 463 11.96 -0.97 28.08
CA LEU A 463 12.00 0.50 28.07
C LEU A 463 13.22 1.03 27.31
N SER A 464 14.35 0.34 27.41
CA SER A 464 15.60 0.68 26.70
C SER A 464 15.44 0.72 25.17
N ASN A 465 14.50 -0.06 24.61
CA ASN A 465 14.26 -0.10 23.17
C ASN A 465 13.63 1.20 22.64
N ALA A 466 12.99 2.00 23.50
CA ALA A 466 12.43 3.28 23.11
C ALA A 466 13.52 4.28 22.70
N PHE A 467 14.69 4.24 23.35
CA PHE A 467 15.82 5.12 23.02
C PHE A 467 16.47 4.78 21.67
N THR A 468 16.34 3.54 21.21
CA THR A 468 16.86 3.06 19.92
C THR A 468 15.75 2.88 18.89
N PHE A 469 14.55 3.44 19.14
CA PHE A 469 13.37 3.23 18.32
C PHE A 469 13.59 3.65 16.87
N LEU A 470 14.02 4.90 16.64
CA LEU A 470 14.16 5.44 15.28
C LEU A 470 15.22 4.68 14.47
N GLU A 471 16.35 4.33 15.07
CA GLU A 471 17.41 3.57 14.41
C GLU A 471 16.92 2.18 13.99
N ASN A 472 16.32 1.43 14.93
CA ASN A 472 15.78 0.11 14.66
C ASN A 472 14.62 0.14 13.66
N PHE A 473 13.78 1.17 13.71
CA PHE A 473 12.69 1.37 12.76
C PHE A 473 13.24 1.60 11.35
N ARG A 474 14.24 2.47 11.19
CA ARG A 474 14.95 2.68 9.91
C ARG A 474 15.60 1.40 9.41
N PHE A 475 16.29 0.68 10.27
CA PHE A 475 16.89 -0.60 9.91
C PHE A 475 15.84 -1.62 9.45
N SER A 476 14.71 -1.71 10.16
CA SER A 476 13.60 -2.60 9.81
C SER A 476 13.04 -2.29 8.42
N LEU A 477 12.87 -1.00 8.11
CA LEU A 477 12.35 -0.57 6.82
C LEU A 477 13.34 -0.80 5.68
N LYS A 478 14.63 -0.46 5.90
CA LYS A 478 15.65 -0.42 4.84
C LYS A 478 16.34 -1.75 4.59
N PHE A 479 16.62 -2.50 5.65
CA PHE A 479 17.54 -3.63 5.58
C PHE A 479 16.90 -4.93 6.05
N TYR A 480 16.18 -4.96 7.16
CA TYR A 480 15.78 -6.25 7.77
C TYR A 480 15.03 -7.19 6.82
N VAL A 481 14.17 -6.66 5.94
CA VAL A 481 13.47 -7.44 4.89
C VAL A 481 13.81 -6.94 3.48
N GLY A 482 15.07 -6.57 3.23
CA GLY A 482 15.55 -6.17 1.90
C GLY A 482 14.96 -4.87 1.35
N GLY A 483 14.49 -3.99 2.22
CA GLY A 483 13.84 -2.74 1.80
C GLY A 483 12.40 -2.91 1.33
N PHE A 484 11.80 -4.09 1.51
CA PHE A 484 10.48 -4.39 0.96
C PHE A 484 9.35 -3.61 1.66
N PHE A 485 9.57 -3.06 2.87
CA PHE A 485 8.60 -2.12 3.43
C PHE A 485 8.57 -0.76 2.72
N ILE A 486 9.52 -0.46 1.83
CA ILE A 486 9.63 0.85 1.20
C ILE A 486 8.68 0.92 0.00
N ALA A 487 7.40 1.09 0.29
CA ALA A 487 6.32 1.25 -0.69
C ALA A 487 5.61 2.60 -0.48
N PRO A 488 6.27 3.75 -0.75
CA PRO A 488 5.75 5.07 -0.38
C PRO A 488 4.38 5.39 -0.99
N ILE A 489 4.08 4.84 -2.18
CA ILE A 489 2.78 5.00 -2.83
C ILE A 489 1.65 4.41 -1.98
N ILE A 490 1.85 3.25 -1.35
CA ILE A 490 0.86 2.62 -0.46
C ILE A 490 0.57 3.56 0.71
N TYR A 491 1.62 4.14 1.31
CA TYR A 491 1.47 5.01 2.46
C TYR A 491 0.82 6.35 2.11
N LEU A 492 1.24 6.98 1.00
CA LEU A 492 0.65 8.22 0.51
C LEU A 492 -0.85 8.06 0.26
N ILE A 493 -1.25 6.98 -0.41
CA ILE A 493 -2.67 6.71 -0.67
C ILE A 493 -3.38 6.42 0.65
N GLY A 494 -2.76 5.67 1.56
CA GLY A 494 -3.31 5.40 2.89
C GLY A 494 -3.70 6.67 3.66
N LEU A 495 -2.89 7.74 3.58
CA LEU A 495 -3.21 9.02 4.24
C LEU A 495 -4.55 9.60 3.75
N THR A 496 -4.89 9.39 2.48
CA THR A 496 -6.15 9.89 1.93
C THR A 496 -7.40 9.16 2.48
N ALA A 497 -7.23 8.10 3.27
CA ALA A 497 -8.34 7.39 3.92
C ALA A 497 -8.97 8.15 5.08
N ALA A 498 -8.27 9.14 5.65
CA ALA A 498 -8.69 9.84 6.87
C ALA A 498 -10.15 10.35 6.85
N PRO A 499 -10.67 10.94 5.76
CA PRO A 499 -12.07 11.40 5.71
C PRO A 499 -13.09 10.27 5.80
N ILE A 500 -12.78 9.08 5.27
CA ILE A 500 -13.66 7.90 5.39
C ILE A 500 -13.62 7.37 6.83
N ILE A 501 -12.43 7.25 7.41
CA ILE A 501 -12.25 6.77 8.79
C ILE A 501 -12.99 7.67 9.78
N PHE A 502 -12.85 8.99 9.62
CA PHE A 502 -13.51 9.95 10.51
C PHE A 502 -15.04 9.86 10.45
N LYS A 503 -15.62 9.68 9.25
CA LYS A 503 -17.07 9.53 9.08
C LYS A 503 -17.59 8.20 9.66
N GLU A 504 -16.80 7.13 9.60
CA GLU A 504 -17.18 5.79 10.02
C GLU A 504 -16.67 5.46 11.43
N LYS A 505 -17.48 5.73 12.46
CA LYS A 505 -17.10 5.54 13.89
C LYS A 505 -16.53 4.15 14.21
N ILE A 506 -17.05 3.09 13.60
CA ILE A 506 -16.55 1.71 13.77
C ILE A 506 -15.10 1.62 13.30
N LEU A 507 -14.79 2.20 12.13
CA LEU A 507 -13.43 2.21 11.57
C LEU A 507 -12.50 3.07 12.39
N LEU A 508 -12.94 4.26 12.84
CA LEU A 508 -12.14 5.12 13.71
C LEU A 508 -11.68 4.37 14.96
N LYS A 509 -12.62 3.72 15.68
CA LYS A 509 -12.29 2.91 16.86
C LYS A 509 -11.36 1.75 16.52
N LEU A 510 -11.61 1.05 15.41
CA LEU A 510 -10.82 -0.10 14.99
C LEU A 510 -9.37 0.28 14.68
N PHE A 511 -9.17 1.29 13.83
CA PHE A 511 -7.82 1.76 13.49
C PHE A 511 -7.12 2.43 14.66
N ALA A 512 -7.84 3.18 15.51
CA ALA A 512 -7.27 3.69 16.76
C ALA A 512 -6.72 2.54 17.63
N SER A 513 -7.53 1.50 17.84
CA SER A 513 -7.11 0.34 18.63
C SER A 513 -5.92 -0.38 18.00
N TRP A 514 -5.95 -0.57 16.68
CA TRP A 514 -4.88 -1.22 15.93
C TRP A 514 -3.57 -0.45 16.08
N PHE A 515 -3.59 0.86 15.85
CA PHE A 515 -2.40 1.69 15.91
C PHE A 515 -1.92 1.96 17.33
N ILE A 516 -2.79 2.07 18.33
CA ILE A 516 -2.35 2.19 19.73
C ILE A 516 -1.52 0.96 20.12
N VAL A 517 -2.03 -0.25 19.87
CA VAL A 517 -1.34 -1.50 20.19
C VAL A 517 -0.05 -1.65 19.39
N THR A 518 -0.12 -1.49 18.07
CA THR A 518 1.05 -1.71 17.21
C THR A 518 2.11 -0.63 17.37
N PHE A 519 1.74 0.64 17.60
CA PHE A 519 2.70 1.70 17.89
C PHE A 519 3.40 1.48 19.23
N PHE A 520 2.67 1.11 20.29
CA PHE A 520 3.27 0.73 21.56
C PHE A 520 4.32 -0.38 21.36
N LEU A 521 3.95 -1.45 20.66
CA LEU A 521 4.87 -2.55 20.38
C LEU A 521 6.06 -2.10 19.51
N LEU A 522 5.86 -1.26 18.50
CA LEU A 522 6.95 -0.73 17.68
C LEU A 522 7.99 0.05 18.50
N VAL A 523 7.54 0.87 19.45
CA VAL A 523 8.44 1.69 20.27
C VAL A 523 9.23 0.83 21.25
N PHE A 524 8.57 -0.09 21.95
CA PHE A 524 9.18 -0.80 23.07
C PHE A 524 9.74 -2.19 22.73
N SER A 525 9.49 -2.74 21.54
CA SER A 525 10.01 -4.07 21.18
C SER A 525 11.41 -4.06 20.57
N ASP A 526 12.08 -5.20 20.58
CA ASP A 526 13.36 -5.41 19.92
C ASP A 526 13.21 -5.50 18.39
N LEU A 527 14.33 -5.66 17.69
CA LEU A 527 14.35 -5.72 16.24
C LEU A 527 13.56 -6.91 15.68
N TRP A 528 13.61 -8.07 16.36
CA TRP A 528 12.94 -9.30 15.93
C TRP A 528 11.41 -9.15 15.91
N LEU A 529 10.83 -8.46 16.89
CA LEU A 529 9.39 -8.22 16.91
C LEU A 529 8.98 -7.02 16.04
N LYS A 530 9.78 -5.94 16.01
CA LYS A 530 9.47 -4.69 15.27
C LYS A 530 9.04 -4.92 13.82
N TRP A 531 9.81 -5.65 13.02
CA TRP A 531 9.48 -5.89 11.61
C TRP A 531 8.19 -6.70 11.45
N ARG A 532 7.89 -7.62 12.38
CA ARG A 532 6.63 -8.38 12.40
C ARG A 532 5.46 -7.46 12.73
N ILE A 533 5.63 -6.49 13.62
CA ILE A 533 4.60 -5.49 13.90
C ILE A 533 4.33 -4.64 12.65
N LEU A 534 5.37 -4.21 11.92
CA LEU A 534 5.20 -3.49 10.64
C LEU A 534 4.44 -4.33 9.61
N TYR A 535 4.73 -5.63 9.53
CA TYR A 535 4.01 -6.56 8.67
C TYR A 535 2.51 -6.65 9.00
N LEU A 536 2.18 -6.59 10.30
CA LEU A 536 0.80 -6.69 10.80
C LEU A 536 0.02 -5.36 10.76
N MET A 537 0.65 -4.25 10.40
CA MET A 537 -0.03 -2.96 10.31
C MET A 537 -0.97 -2.90 9.10
N PRO A 538 -2.16 -2.29 9.22
CA PRO A 538 -3.20 -2.38 8.22
C PRO A 538 -3.03 -1.33 7.09
N PHE A 539 -1.79 -0.98 6.75
CA PHE A 539 -1.48 0.08 5.78
C PHE A 539 -2.09 -0.16 4.41
N GLN A 540 -2.15 -1.42 3.98
CA GLN A 540 -2.79 -1.81 2.73
C GLN A 540 -4.32 -1.65 2.78
N ILE A 541 -4.96 -1.96 3.91
CA ILE A 541 -6.40 -1.72 4.07
C ILE A 541 -6.67 -0.20 4.05
N LEU A 542 -5.81 0.59 4.68
CA LEU A 542 -5.88 2.05 4.60
C LEU A 542 -5.69 2.56 3.17
N SER A 543 -4.72 2.04 2.42
CA SER A 543 -4.52 2.44 1.03
C SER A 543 -5.74 2.09 0.16
N CYS A 544 -6.42 0.97 0.42
CA CYS A 544 -7.70 0.65 -0.21
C CYS A 544 -8.78 1.70 0.08
N LEU A 545 -8.95 2.08 1.36
CA LEU A 545 -9.92 3.10 1.75
C LEU A 545 -9.56 4.47 1.15
N GLY A 546 -8.28 4.84 1.15
CA GLY A 546 -7.80 6.08 0.54
C GLY A 546 -8.01 6.10 -0.98
N TYR A 547 -7.71 5.01 -1.67
CA TYR A 547 -8.00 4.86 -3.08
C TYR A 547 -9.50 5.01 -3.36
N ILE A 548 -10.37 4.38 -2.57
CA ILE A 548 -11.82 4.54 -2.67
C ILE A 548 -12.22 6.02 -2.50
N TYR A 549 -11.61 6.73 -1.54
CA TYR A 549 -11.84 8.16 -1.35
C TYR A 549 -11.40 9.01 -2.55
N LEU A 550 -10.27 8.69 -3.18
CA LEU A 550 -9.82 9.36 -4.41
C LEU A 550 -10.77 9.09 -5.58
N MET A 551 -11.19 7.84 -5.78
CA MET A 551 -12.16 7.47 -6.81
C MET A 551 -13.50 8.20 -6.65
N LYS A 552 -13.89 8.44 -5.41
CA LYS A 552 -15.04 9.24 -5.00
C LYS A 552 -14.89 10.71 -5.38
N ILE A 553 -13.76 11.33 -5.05
CA ILE A 553 -13.48 12.74 -5.41
C ILE A 553 -13.44 12.91 -6.93
N PHE A 554 -12.83 11.98 -7.65
CA PHE A 554 -12.62 12.05 -9.09
C PHE A 554 -13.78 11.50 -9.91
N ASN A 555 -14.96 11.30 -9.33
CA ASN A 555 -16.10 10.70 -10.03
C ASN A 555 -16.48 11.46 -11.32
N LYS A 556 -16.38 12.80 -11.32
CA LYS A 556 -16.64 13.66 -12.50
C LYS A 556 -15.46 13.80 -13.47
N ALA A 557 -14.32 13.17 -13.17
CA ALA A 557 -13.06 13.29 -13.90
C ALA A 557 -12.57 11.92 -14.39
N LEU A 558 -13.34 11.30 -15.30
CA LEU A 558 -13.11 9.92 -15.77
C LEU A 558 -11.69 9.68 -16.29
N LEU A 559 -11.13 10.61 -17.08
CA LEU A 559 -9.77 10.47 -17.61
C LEU A 559 -8.71 10.41 -16.50
N LEU A 560 -8.81 11.28 -15.49
CA LEU A 560 -7.92 11.27 -14.33
C LEU A 560 -8.08 9.99 -13.54
N LYS A 561 -9.32 9.53 -13.36
CA LYS A 561 -9.61 8.28 -12.67
C LYS A 561 -8.92 7.09 -13.35
N ILE A 562 -9.09 6.95 -14.67
CA ILE A 562 -8.48 5.86 -15.44
C ILE A 562 -6.95 5.95 -15.39
N THR A 563 -6.38 7.12 -15.71
CA THR A 563 -4.92 7.29 -15.75
C THR A 563 -4.28 7.11 -14.37
N LEU A 564 -4.89 7.61 -13.30
CA LEU A 564 -4.43 7.40 -11.93
C LEU A 564 -4.48 5.92 -11.53
N THR A 565 -5.60 5.24 -11.76
CA THR A 565 -5.74 3.81 -11.44
C THR A 565 -4.73 2.97 -12.21
N THR A 566 -4.57 3.20 -13.50
CA THR A 566 -3.61 2.47 -14.34
C THR A 566 -2.18 2.72 -13.91
N ALA A 567 -1.79 3.99 -13.71
CA ALA A 567 -0.45 4.34 -13.23
C ALA A 567 -0.16 3.69 -11.87
N LEU A 568 -1.10 3.81 -10.93
CA LEU A 568 -0.98 3.24 -9.60
C LEU A 568 -0.77 1.72 -9.63
N PHE A 569 -1.67 1.00 -10.31
CA PHE A 569 -1.62 -0.46 -10.30
C PHE A 569 -0.41 -0.99 -11.07
N LEU A 570 0.01 -0.35 -12.16
CA LEU A 570 1.22 -0.74 -12.88
C LEU A 570 2.49 -0.45 -12.07
N GLN A 571 2.54 0.66 -11.33
CA GLN A 571 3.67 0.96 -10.44
C GLN A 571 3.79 -0.08 -9.32
N LEU A 572 2.68 -0.42 -8.66
CA LEU A 572 2.68 -1.44 -7.60
C LEU A 572 2.94 -2.85 -8.15
N PHE A 573 2.41 -3.18 -9.33
CA PHE A 573 2.69 -4.43 -10.03
C PHE A 573 4.20 -4.55 -10.31
N ASN A 574 4.82 -3.51 -10.86
CA ASN A 574 6.27 -3.50 -11.11
C ASN A 574 7.09 -3.63 -9.84
N TYR A 575 6.74 -2.88 -8.80
CA TYR A 575 7.39 -3.00 -7.50
C TYR A 575 7.31 -4.45 -6.98
N THR A 576 6.13 -5.06 -7.06
CA THR A 576 5.92 -6.45 -6.61
C THR A 576 6.72 -7.42 -7.45
N LEU A 577 6.65 -7.31 -8.79
CA LEU A 577 7.41 -8.14 -9.73
C LEU A 577 8.91 -8.06 -9.41
N GLN A 578 9.47 -6.85 -9.29
CA GLN A 578 10.87 -6.66 -8.96
C GLN A 578 11.25 -7.28 -7.63
N CYS A 579 10.40 -7.14 -6.60
CA CYS A 579 10.64 -7.79 -5.31
C CYS A 579 10.67 -9.31 -5.47
N MET A 580 9.66 -9.91 -6.13
CA MET A 580 9.59 -11.36 -6.35
C MET A 580 10.82 -11.89 -7.09
N LEU A 581 11.31 -11.16 -8.09
CA LEU A 581 12.52 -11.51 -8.83
C LEU A 581 13.81 -11.30 -8.02
N PHE A 582 13.79 -10.49 -6.97
CA PHE A 582 14.97 -10.27 -6.12
C PHE A 582 15.11 -11.29 -4.98
N ILE A 583 14.02 -11.86 -4.48
CA ILE A 583 14.05 -12.74 -3.30
C ILE A 583 15.07 -13.88 -3.50
N PRO A 584 15.99 -14.12 -2.55
CA PRO A 584 16.98 -15.19 -2.66
C PRO A 584 16.35 -16.59 -2.65
N GLU A 585 17.06 -17.51 -3.29
CA GLU A 585 16.77 -18.94 -3.32
C GLU A 585 17.60 -19.66 -2.25
N TYR A 586 17.00 -20.63 -1.55
CA TYR A 586 17.59 -21.39 -0.44
C TYR A 586 17.45 -22.91 -0.60
#